data_AF-A0A2I0ASA5-F1
#
_entry.id   AF-A0A2I0ASA5-F1
#
_cell.length_a   1.000
_cell.length_b   1.000
_cell.length_c   1.000
_cell.angle_alpha   90.00
_cell.angle_beta   90.00
_cell.angle_gamma   90.00
#
_symmetry.space_group_name_H-M   'P 1'
#
loop_
_entity.id
_entity.type
_entity.pdbx_description
1 polymer ?
#
loop_
_entity_poly.entity_id
_entity_poly.type
_entity_poly.pdbx_seq_one_letter_code
_entity_poly.pdbx_strand_id
1 'polypeptide(L)'
;MSLHLLLALLLLFSSSTSAAAAAASFSLSAYHVLQSYNFPIGLLPVGALGYVLDPATGDFAAYFADTCSFPLESYQIRYNPTVTGRISTNRISRLRGVSVKVLFFWINIVEVVRRGNELEFSVGIVSTSFSIENFYVCPQCGCGFDCSAAGDAPAEDGGKVNLRSSI
;
A
#
# COMPACT_ATOMS: atom_id res chain seq x y z
N MET A 1 -19.65 41.93 -49.80
CA MET A 1 -18.60 42.07 -48.75
C MET A 1 -19.01 41.39 -47.44
N SER A 2 -20.30 41.33 -47.09
CA SER A 2 -20.79 40.76 -45.83
C SER A 2 -20.85 39.22 -45.78
N LEU A 3 -20.99 38.54 -46.92
CA LEU A 3 -21.09 37.07 -46.98
C LEU A 3 -19.73 36.36 -46.81
N HIS A 4 -18.63 36.99 -47.25
CA HIS A 4 -17.28 36.45 -47.08
C HIS A 4 -16.80 36.53 -45.62
N LEU A 5 -17.27 37.52 -44.86
CA LEU A 5 -16.95 37.65 -43.44
C LEU A 5 -17.64 36.57 -42.59
N LEU A 6 -18.86 36.19 -42.98
CA LEU A 6 -19.61 35.11 -42.33
C LEU A 6 -18.97 33.73 -42.57
N LEU A 7 -18.47 33.49 -43.79
CA LEU A 7 -17.80 32.23 -44.14
C LEU A 7 -16.46 32.07 -43.44
N ALA A 8 -15.71 33.18 -43.25
CA ALA A 8 -14.46 33.18 -42.50
C ALA A 8 -14.66 32.89 -40.99
N LEU A 9 -15.79 33.32 -40.41
CA LEU A 9 -16.11 33.08 -39.00
C LEU A 9 -16.49 31.61 -38.72
N LEU A 10 -17.12 30.93 -39.68
CA LEU A 10 -17.48 29.51 -39.57
C LEU A 10 -16.27 28.56 -39.69
N LEU A 11 -15.25 28.95 -40.46
CA LEU A 11 -14.01 28.16 -40.58
C LEU A 11 -13.12 28.23 -39.34
N LEU A 12 -13.25 29.28 -38.51
CA LEU A 12 -12.54 29.40 -37.24
C LEU A 12 -13.11 28.49 -36.14
N PHE A 13 -14.36 28.02 -36.29
CA PHE A 13 -15.02 27.16 -35.29
C PHE A 13 -14.72 25.66 -35.45
N SER A 14 -14.11 25.24 -36.57
CA SER A 14 -13.89 23.81 -36.87
C SER A 14 -12.53 23.27 -36.42
N SER A 15 -11.70 24.08 -35.78
CA SER A 15 -10.37 23.65 -35.30
C SER A 15 -10.40 23.30 -33.81
N SER A 16 -11.33 22.43 -33.41
CA SER A 16 -11.12 21.68 -32.16
C SER A 16 -10.17 20.53 -32.46
N THR A 17 -8.87 20.83 -32.47
CA THR A 17 -7.83 19.81 -32.32
C THR A 17 -8.02 19.17 -30.96
N SER A 18 -8.73 18.05 -30.92
CA SER A 18 -8.71 17.16 -29.78
C SER A 18 -7.28 16.63 -29.68
N ALA A 19 -6.48 17.24 -28.81
CA ALA A 19 -5.27 16.63 -28.34
C ALA A 19 -5.72 15.39 -27.57
N ALA A 20 -5.69 14.23 -28.24
CA ALA A 20 -5.58 12.97 -27.53
C ALA A 20 -4.30 13.12 -26.71
N ALA A 21 -4.46 13.50 -25.44
CA ALA A 21 -3.46 13.26 -24.44
C ALA A 21 -3.25 11.76 -24.51
N ALA A 22 -2.19 11.35 -25.23
CA ALA A 22 -1.53 10.11 -24.94
C ALA A 22 -1.10 10.26 -23.49
N ALA A 23 -2.03 9.95 -22.57
CA ALA A 23 -1.68 9.57 -21.24
C ALA A 23 -0.72 8.44 -21.47
N ALA A 24 0.58 8.75 -21.36
CA ALA A 24 1.58 7.77 -21.09
C ALA A 24 1.02 7.04 -19.87
N SER A 25 0.36 5.92 -20.12
CA SER A 25 -0.04 4.98 -19.11
C SER A 25 1.27 4.40 -18.62
N PHE A 26 2.00 5.19 -17.82
CA PHE A 26 2.81 4.66 -16.76
C PHE A 26 1.85 3.70 -16.06
N SER A 27 2.05 2.40 -16.27
CA SER A 27 1.34 1.41 -15.48
C SER A 27 1.57 1.82 -14.03
N LEU A 28 0.52 2.31 -13.36
CA LEU A 28 0.64 2.67 -11.96
C LEU A 28 1.17 1.42 -11.25
N SER A 29 2.11 1.53 -10.32
CA SER A 29 2.33 0.40 -9.41
C SER A 29 1.18 0.37 -8.40
N ALA A 30 1.02 -0.74 -7.67
CA ALA A 30 0.09 -0.79 -6.53
C ALA A 30 0.36 0.36 -5.53
N TYR A 31 1.64 0.74 -5.36
CA TYR A 31 2.07 1.85 -4.51
C TYR A 31 1.62 3.21 -5.06
N HIS A 32 1.67 3.41 -6.38
CA HIS A 32 1.21 4.64 -7.00
C HIS A 32 -0.33 4.77 -6.90
N VAL A 33 -1.07 3.65 -6.93
CA VAL A 33 -2.52 3.68 -6.66
C VAL A 33 -2.79 4.25 -5.27
N LEU A 34 -2.09 3.78 -4.23
CA LEU A 34 -2.24 4.33 -2.88
C LEU A 34 -2.01 5.85 -2.84
N GLN A 35 -0.91 6.31 -3.43
CA GLN A 35 -0.56 7.74 -3.47
C GLN A 35 -1.62 8.58 -4.18
N SER A 36 -2.17 8.08 -5.29
CA SER A 36 -3.21 8.80 -6.05
C SER A 36 -4.50 9.05 -5.24
N TYR A 37 -4.74 8.24 -4.20
CA TYR A 37 -5.87 8.39 -3.26
C TYR A 37 -5.45 8.92 -1.89
N ASN A 38 -4.30 9.59 -1.83
CA ASN A 38 -3.73 10.26 -0.65
C ASN A 38 -3.33 9.30 0.49
N PHE A 39 -2.83 8.12 0.15
CA PHE A 39 -2.21 7.20 1.10
C PHE A 39 -0.70 7.11 0.91
N PRO A 40 0.07 6.91 2.00
CA PRO A 40 1.49 6.64 1.88
C PRO A 40 1.72 5.22 1.33
N ILE A 41 2.84 5.01 0.65
CA ILE A 41 3.14 3.76 -0.08
C ILE A 41 3.30 2.55 0.84
N GLY A 42 3.75 2.78 2.08
CA GLY A 42 4.03 1.73 3.06
C GLY A 42 2.82 1.15 3.75
N LEU A 43 1.61 1.43 3.26
CA LEU A 43 0.45 0.60 3.54
C LEU A 43 0.51 -0.79 2.88
N LEU A 44 1.40 -0.99 1.92
CA LEU A 44 1.66 -2.30 1.33
C LEU A 44 3.13 -2.69 1.54
N PRO A 45 3.42 -3.98 1.77
CA PRO A 45 4.80 -4.45 1.83
C PRO A 45 5.50 -4.32 0.48
N VAL A 46 6.83 -4.37 0.49
CA VAL A 46 7.64 -4.46 -0.73
C VAL A 46 7.32 -5.75 -1.50
N GLY A 47 7.38 -5.69 -2.83
CA GLY A 47 7.25 -6.86 -3.71
C GLY A 47 5.88 -7.09 -4.34
N ALA A 48 5.08 -6.03 -4.51
CA ALA A 48 3.85 -6.12 -5.28
C ALA A 48 4.19 -6.51 -6.74
N LEU A 49 3.66 -7.65 -7.19
CA LEU A 49 3.85 -8.19 -8.54
C LEU A 49 2.94 -7.51 -9.58
N GLY A 50 1.82 -6.96 -9.11
CA GLY A 50 0.84 -6.31 -9.97
C GLY A 50 -0.34 -5.78 -9.17
N TYR A 51 -1.27 -5.15 -9.88
CA TYR A 51 -2.46 -4.54 -9.31
C TYR A 51 -3.64 -4.58 -10.30
N VAL A 52 -4.84 -4.39 -9.76
CA VAL A 52 -6.04 -4.02 -10.52
C VAL A 52 -6.64 -2.79 -9.85
N LEU A 53 -7.14 -1.86 -10.65
CA LEU A 53 -7.94 -0.74 -10.18
C LEU A 53 -9.06 -0.50 -11.19
N ASP A 54 -10.30 -0.55 -10.71
CA ASP A 54 -11.44 0.03 -11.41
C ASP A 54 -11.59 1.50 -10.96
N PRO A 55 -11.28 2.49 -11.80
CA PRO A 55 -11.35 3.90 -11.42
C PRO A 55 -12.80 4.40 -11.23
N ALA A 56 -13.80 3.71 -11.79
CA ALA A 56 -15.20 4.11 -11.66
C ALA A 56 -15.78 3.70 -10.30
N THR A 57 -15.39 2.54 -9.79
CA THR A 57 -15.89 2.01 -8.51
C THR A 57 -14.92 2.19 -7.35
N GLY A 58 -13.61 2.33 -7.65
CA GLY A 58 -12.52 2.29 -6.68
C GLY A 58 -12.18 0.87 -6.22
N ASP A 59 -12.77 -0.18 -6.79
CA ASP A 59 -12.42 -1.55 -6.42
C ASP A 59 -10.98 -1.84 -6.89
N PHE A 60 -10.12 -2.25 -5.96
CA PHE A 60 -8.70 -2.46 -6.22
C PHE A 60 -8.21 -3.81 -5.66
N ALA A 61 -7.14 -4.31 -6.27
CA ALA A 61 -6.38 -5.45 -5.77
C ALA A 61 -4.88 -5.20 -5.93
N ALA A 62 -4.08 -5.74 -5.00
CA ALA A 62 -2.63 -5.85 -5.10
C ALA A 62 -2.22 -7.31 -4.91
N TYR A 63 -1.27 -7.77 -5.72
CA TYR A 63 -0.83 -9.17 -5.74
C TYR A 63 0.62 -9.30 -5.31
N PHE A 64 0.90 -10.31 -4.50
CA PHE A 64 2.22 -10.66 -3.99
C PHE A 64 2.49 -12.14 -4.29
N ALA A 65 3.77 -12.52 -4.30
CA ALA A 65 4.16 -13.91 -4.54
C ALA A 65 3.59 -14.85 -3.47
N ASP A 66 3.72 -14.45 -2.20
CA ASP A 66 3.41 -15.29 -1.05
C ASP A 66 2.75 -14.48 0.08
N THR A 67 2.34 -15.21 1.13
CA THR A 67 1.90 -14.58 2.38
C THR A 67 3.10 -13.88 3.00
N CYS A 68 2.90 -12.63 3.40
CA CYS A 68 3.92 -11.86 4.08
C CYS A 68 3.55 -11.61 5.54
N SER A 69 4.50 -11.73 6.46
CA SER A 69 4.29 -11.38 7.88
C SER A 69 5.51 -10.71 8.47
N PHE A 70 5.30 -9.75 9.37
CA PHE A 70 6.36 -9.01 10.05
C PHE A 70 5.83 -8.37 11.35
N PRO A 71 6.70 -8.10 12.34
CA PRO A 71 6.32 -7.35 13.52
C PRO A 71 6.17 -5.85 13.20
N LEU A 72 5.18 -5.20 13.82
CA LEU A 72 5.05 -3.74 13.86
C LEU A 72 4.64 -3.32 15.27
N GLU A 73 5.50 -2.57 15.94
CA GLU A 73 5.38 -2.26 17.37
C GLU A 73 5.10 -3.52 18.22
N SER A 74 3.93 -3.63 18.82
CA SER A 74 3.51 -4.79 19.64
C SER A 74 2.68 -5.83 18.88
N TYR A 75 2.42 -5.60 17.59
CA TYR A 75 1.56 -6.46 16.77
C TYR A 75 2.37 -7.30 15.77
N GLN A 76 1.84 -8.48 15.45
CA GLN A 76 2.26 -9.25 14.28
C GLN A 76 1.28 -8.95 13.15
N ILE A 77 1.77 -8.43 12.02
CA ILE A 77 0.96 -8.14 10.84
C ILE A 77 1.14 -9.25 9.81
N ARG A 78 0.07 -9.61 9.12
CA ARG A 78 0.07 -10.54 8.00
C ARG A 78 -0.69 -9.99 6.81
N TYR A 79 -0.04 -10.02 5.66
CA TYR A 79 -0.61 -9.81 4.33
C TYR A 79 -0.75 -11.14 3.62
N ASN A 80 -1.92 -11.41 3.04
CA ASN A 80 -2.12 -12.55 2.15
C ASN A 80 -1.56 -12.23 0.75
N PRO A 81 -1.35 -13.24 -0.13
CA PRO A 81 -0.88 -13.02 -1.50
C PRO A 81 -1.78 -12.10 -2.34
N THR A 82 -3.04 -11.94 -1.94
CA THR A 82 -3.97 -11.01 -2.58
C THR A 82 -4.59 -10.11 -1.53
N VAL A 83 -4.39 -8.80 -1.71
CA VAL A 83 -5.00 -7.74 -0.91
C VAL A 83 -6.05 -7.05 -1.77
N THR A 84 -7.27 -6.91 -1.28
CA THR A 84 -8.36 -6.28 -2.03
C THR A 84 -9.10 -5.27 -1.18
N GLY A 85 -9.71 -4.28 -1.80
CA GLY A 85 -10.66 -3.38 -1.13
C GLY A 85 -11.34 -2.44 -2.11
N ARG A 86 -12.05 -1.45 -1.57
CA ARG A 86 -12.50 -0.27 -2.33
C ARG A 86 -11.78 0.96 -1.82
N ILE A 87 -10.96 1.55 -2.67
CA ILE A 87 -10.19 2.76 -2.40
C ILE A 87 -10.92 4.00 -2.88
N SER A 88 -10.82 5.05 -2.09
CA SER A 88 -11.30 6.40 -2.36
C SER A 88 -10.38 7.38 -1.64
N THR A 89 -10.47 8.67 -1.95
CA THR A 89 -9.61 9.68 -1.33
C THR A 89 -9.71 9.58 0.20
N ASN A 90 -8.58 9.33 0.85
CA ASN A 90 -8.45 9.14 2.31
C ASN A 90 -9.17 7.92 2.92
N ARG A 91 -9.72 6.98 2.14
CA ARG A 91 -10.39 5.80 2.70
C ARG A 91 -10.22 4.55 1.85
N ILE A 92 -9.79 3.46 2.50
CA ILE A 92 -9.86 2.10 1.98
C ILE A 92 -10.88 1.33 2.81
N SER A 93 -11.94 0.85 2.17
CA SER A 93 -13.02 0.10 2.81
C SER A 93 -13.09 -1.33 2.28
N ARG A 94 -13.75 -2.22 3.03
CA ARG A 94 -13.87 -3.65 2.68
C ARG A 94 -12.51 -4.29 2.39
N LEU A 95 -11.49 -3.86 3.14
CA LEU A 95 -10.15 -4.39 3.03
C LEU A 95 -10.17 -5.88 3.38
N ARG A 96 -9.48 -6.67 2.57
CA ARG A 96 -9.27 -8.11 2.79
C ARG A 96 -7.82 -8.44 2.51
N GLY A 97 -7.35 -9.50 3.16
CA GLY A 97 -5.97 -9.97 2.99
C GLY A 97 -4.97 -9.24 3.87
N VAL A 98 -5.41 -8.43 4.84
CA VAL A 98 -4.56 -7.82 5.86
C VAL A 98 -5.11 -8.18 7.23
N SER A 99 -4.26 -8.70 8.12
CA SER A 99 -4.65 -9.14 9.45
C SER A 99 -3.58 -8.84 10.49
N VAL A 100 -4.02 -8.66 11.73
CA VAL A 100 -3.16 -8.49 12.90
C VAL A 100 -3.38 -9.62 13.87
N LYS A 101 -2.34 -10.02 14.59
CA LYS A 101 -2.44 -11.02 15.63
C LYS A 101 -2.81 -10.38 16.96
N VAL A 102 -3.88 -10.86 17.58
CA VAL A 102 -4.30 -10.49 18.94
C VAL A 102 -4.42 -11.76 19.76
N LEU A 103 -3.66 -11.85 20.85
CA LEU A 103 -3.49 -13.07 21.64
C LEU A 103 -3.07 -14.25 20.73
N PHE A 104 -3.99 -15.18 20.48
CA PHE A 104 -3.77 -16.38 19.68
C PHE A 104 -4.49 -16.36 18.32
N PHE A 105 -5.27 -15.31 18.02
CA PHE A 105 -6.12 -15.24 16.84
C PHE A 105 -5.65 -14.16 15.85
N TRP A 106 -5.85 -14.43 14.57
CA TRP A 106 -5.68 -13.44 13.50
C TRP A 106 -7.00 -12.73 13.27
N ILE A 107 -6.99 -11.41 13.34
CA ILE A 107 -8.15 -10.55 13.15
C ILE A 107 -7.93 -9.71 11.89
N ASN A 108 -8.93 -9.66 11.02
CA ASN A 108 -8.83 -8.91 9.76
C ASN A 108 -8.94 -7.40 10.02
N ILE A 109 -8.08 -6.63 9.36
CA ILE A 109 -8.28 -5.20 9.18
C ILE A 109 -9.24 -5.04 8.00
N VAL A 110 -10.37 -4.36 8.24
CA VAL A 110 -11.45 -4.22 7.25
C VAL A 110 -11.53 -2.82 6.65
N GLU A 111 -10.88 -1.84 7.29
CA GLU A 111 -10.92 -0.45 6.87
C GLU A 111 -9.67 0.32 7.33
N VAL A 112 -9.23 1.25 6.48
CA VAL A 112 -8.19 2.24 6.78
C VAL A 112 -8.70 3.62 6.37
N VAL A 113 -8.70 4.57 7.29
CA VAL A 113 -9.12 5.96 7.05
C VAL A 113 -7.98 6.90 7.38
N ARG A 114 -7.65 7.82 6.47
CA ARG A 114 -6.71 8.90 6.74
C ARG A 114 -7.44 10.13 7.29
N ARG A 115 -6.97 10.65 8.42
CA ARG A 115 -7.43 11.90 9.03
C ARG A 115 -6.23 12.83 9.25
N GLY A 116 -6.00 13.74 8.30
CA GLY A 116 -4.83 14.61 8.34
C GLY A 116 -3.53 13.81 8.27
N ASN A 117 -2.78 13.80 9.38
CA ASN A 117 -1.50 13.09 9.52
C ASN A 117 -1.62 11.77 10.27
N GLU A 118 -2.84 11.25 10.47
CA GLU A 118 -3.08 9.95 11.08
C GLU A 118 -3.73 8.97 10.09
N LEU A 119 -3.37 7.70 10.23
CA LEU A 119 -4.06 6.56 9.64
C LEU A 119 -4.77 5.78 10.74
N GLU A 120 -6.09 5.72 10.64
CA GLU A 120 -6.96 4.93 11.51
C GLU A 120 -7.20 3.57 10.86
N PHE A 121 -6.73 2.50 11.50
CA PHE A 121 -6.94 1.11 11.08
C PHE A 121 -8.05 0.49 11.90
N SER A 122 -9.04 -0.09 11.24
CA SER A 122 -10.21 -0.69 11.90
C SER A 122 -10.32 -2.18 11.65
N VAL A 123 -10.64 -2.92 12.72
CA VAL A 123 -11.05 -4.33 12.67
C VAL A 123 -12.58 -4.47 12.71
N GLY A 124 -13.31 -3.37 12.49
CA GLY A 124 -14.78 -3.31 12.44
C GLY A 124 -15.36 -2.52 13.61
N ILE A 125 -15.31 -3.06 14.82
CA ILE A 125 -15.87 -2.42 16.02
C ILE A 125 -14.84 -1.51 16.72
N VAL A 126 -13.55 -1.82 16.54
CA VAL A 126 -12.44 -1.13 17.19
C VAL A 126 -11.49 -0.58 16.12
N SER A 127 -10.97 0.61 16.38
CA SER A 127 -9.97 1.27 15.55
C SER A 127 -8.72 1.64 16.36
N THR A 128 -7.59 1.80 15.68
CA THR A 128 -6.34 2.33 16.27
C THR A 128 -5.68 3.27 15.27
N SER A 129 -5.17 4.41 15.75
CA SER A 129 -4.54 5.44 14.93
C SER A 129 -3.03 5.40 15.02
N PHE A 130 -2.35 5.63 13.91
CA PHE A 130 -0.90 5.75 13.81
C PHE A 130 -0.53 6.96 12.96
N SER A 131 0.63 7.56 13.22
CA SER A 131 1.16 8.65 12.38
C SER A 131 1.43 8.15 10.95
N ILE A 132 1.10 8.95 9.94
CA ILE A 132 1.40 8.65 8.53
C ILE A 132 2.90 8.47 8.29
N GLU A 133 3.74 9.07 9.13
CA GLU A 133 5.20 9.03 9.01
C GLU A 133 5.76 7.62 9.11
N ASN A 134 5.07 6.74 9.85
CA ASN A 134 5.44 5.34 9.99
C ASN A 134 5.23 4.52 8.69
N PHE A 135 4.60 5.10 7.67
CA PHE A 135 4.19 4.39 6.45
C PHE A 135 4.80 4.99 5.18
N TYR A 136 5.74 5.94 5.28
CA TYR A 136 6.38 6.50 4.08
C TYR A 136 7.31 5.52 3.37
N VAL A 137 7.85 4.55 4.10
CA VAL A 137 8.67 3.45 3.55
C VAL A 137 7.82 2.19 3.54
N CYS A 138 8.00 1.32 2.54
CA CYS A 138 7.31 0.04 2.52
C CYS A 138 7.99 -0.96 3.48
N PRO A 139 7.23 -1.66 4.35
CA PRO A 139 7.80 -2.70 5.17
C PRO A 139 8.25 -3.88 4.30
N GLN A 140 9.34 -4.51 4.71
CA GLN A 140 9.84 -5.73 4.09
C GLN A 140 9.24 -6.95 4.79
N CYS A 141 9.20 -8.05 4.05
CA CYS A 141 8.72 -9.28 4.63
C CYS A 141 9.67 -9.86 5.68
N GLY A 142 9.13 -10.43 6.75
CA GLY A 142 9.90 -10.98 7.87
C GLY A 142 10.29 -9.92 8.89
N CYS A 143 11.14 -8.96 8.51
CA CYS A 143 11.74 -7.98 9.42
C CYS A 143 11.04 -6.61 9.48
N GLY A 144 10.02 -6.35 8.65
CA GLY A 144 9.25 -5.12 8.71
C GLY A 144 10.08 -3.90 8.33
N PHE A 145 10.23 -2.96 9.27
CA PHE A 145 11.02 -1.73 9.07
C PHE A 145 12.47 -1.86 9.54
N ASP A 146 12.80 -2.90 10.31
CA ASP A 146 14.10 -3.08 10.98
C ASP A 146 15.04 -4.01 10.21
N CYS A 147 14.93 -4.03 8.89
CA CYS A 147 15.77 -4.83 8.03
C CYS A 147 17.13 -4.14 7.85
N SER A 148 17.97 -4.16 8.87
CA SER A 148 19.41 -3.96 8.69
C SER A 148 19.90 -5.04 7.74
N ALA A 149 20.66 -4.64 6.70
CA ALA A 149 21.16 -5.54 5.68
C ALA A 149 21.89 -6.71 6.33
N ALA A 150 21.23 -7.87 6.41
CA ALA A 150 21.80 -9.11 6.90
C ALA A 150 22.77 -9.64 5.85
N GLY A 151 23.94 -9.00 5.78
CA GLY A 151 25.15 -9.51 5.16
C GLY A 151 26.10 -10.15 6.17
N ASP A 152 25.88 -10.01 7.48
CA ASP A 152 26.80 -10.53 8.51
C ASP A 152 26.07 -10.89 9.81
N ALA A 153 25.36 -12.02 9.83
CA ALA A 153 25.09 -12.73 11.08
C ALA A 153 25.90 -14.04 11.05
N PRO A 154 26.93 -14.22 11.90
CA PRO A 154 27.61 -15.49 12.02
C PRO A 154 26.67 -16.51 12.65
N ALA A 155 26.76 -17.72 12.11
CA ALA A 155 26.05 -18.90 12.57
C ALA A 155 26.24 -19.16 14.07
N GLU A 156 25.18 -19.68 14.67
CA GLU A 156 25.12 -20.22 16.03
C GLU A 156 26.33 -21.12 16.34
N ASP A 157 27.01 -20.86 17.46
CA ASP A 157 27.91 -21.83 18.09
C ASP A 157 27.41 -22.16 19.51
N GLY A 158 26.92 -23.39 19.64
CA GLY A 158 26.60 -24.02 20.92
C GLY A 158 27.88 -24.38 21.67
N GLY A 159 28.41 -23.42 22.43
CA GLY A 159 29.59 -23.58 23.29
C GLY A 159 29.25 -24.10 24.70
N LYS A 160 29.52 -25.39 24.91
CA LYS A 160 29.39 -26.20 26.14
C LYS A 160 30.07 -25.60 27.39
N VAL A 161 29.32 -25.34 28.47
CA VAL A 161 29.89 -24.99 29.78
C VAL A 161 30.34 -26.25 30.52
N ASN A 162 31.65 -26.38 30.73
CA ASN A 162 32.25 -27.43 31.57
C ASN A 162 32.53 -26.87 32.97
N LEU A 163 31.72 -27.27 33.96
CA LEU A 163 31.98 -26.97 35.37
C LEU A 163 32.93 -28.04 35.93
N ARG A 164 34.23 -27.74 35.89
CA ARG A 164 35.25 -28.42 36.71
C ARG A 164 35.73 -27.47 37.82
N SER A 165 35.20 -27.74 39.01
CA SER A 165 35.82 -27.76 40.35
C SER A 165 37.02 -26.86 40.67
N SER A 166 36.85 -26.07 41.75
CA SER A 166 37.76 -25.92 42.90
C SER A 166 36.84 -25.61 44.09
N ILE A 167 36.53 -26.55 45.01
CA ILE A 167 37.29 -26.86 46.24
C ILE A 167 38.03 -25.66 46.82
#